data_AF-A0A2T6BM18-F1
#
_entry.id   AF-A0A2T6BM18-F1
#
_cell.length_a   1.000
_cell.length_b   1.000
_cell.length_c   1.000
_cell.angle_alpha   90.00
_cell.angle_beta   90.00
_cell.angle_gamma   90.00
#
_symmetry.space_group_name_H-M   'P 1'
#
loop_
_entity.id
_entity.type
_entity.pdbx_description
1 polymer ?
#
loop_
_entity_poly.entity_id
_entity_poly.type
_entity_poly.pdbx_seq_one_letter_code
_entity_poly.pdbx_strand_id
1 'polypeptide(L)'
;MNAAEAIFMAVQIWGWIGAAVALVFLTIGIDRIDEDARGAYIFRPLLIPGVLVIWPLVLWRWYRYETGADKWPARYDPPRKSHFTVGLILPVAIVAIIAVGLVIRQSWPAEFEPVQISAPGEVSQ
;
A
#
# COMPACT_ATOMS: atom_id res chain seq x y z
N MET A 1 12.98 7.76 -22.71
CA MET A 1 12.19 8.00 -21.49
C MET A 1 13.11 8.40 -20.37
N ASN A 2 12.77 9.47 -19.66
CA ASN A 2 13.46 9.83 -18.41
C ASN A 2 12.91 8.99 -17.24
N ALA A 3 13.58 9.01 -16.09
CA ALA A 3 13.18 8.21 -14.93
C ALA A 3 11.78 8.59 -14.40
N ALA A 4 11.45 9.89 -14.40
CA ALA A 4 10.15 10.38 -13.93
C ALA A 4 8.99 9.88 -14.80
N GLU A 5 9.17 9.93 -16.12
CA GLU A 5 8.22 9.46 -17.13
C GLU A 5 8.03 7.94 -17.04
N ALA A 6 9.11 7.18 -16.82
CA ALA A 6 9.03 5.74 -16.60
C ALA A 6 8.23 5.39 -15.34
N ILE A 7 8.47 6.08 -14.23
CA ILE A 7 7.75 5.88 -12.97
C ILE A 7 6.27 6.25 -13.13
N PHE A 8 5.99 7.41 -13.74
CA PHE A 8 4.62 7.86 -13.97
C PHE A 8 3.84 6.87 -14.85
N MET A 9 4.46 6.40 -15.94
CA MET A 9 3.85 5.41 -16.82
C MET A 9 3.60 4.08 -16.09
N ALA A 10 4.56 3.61 -15.28
CA ALA A 10 4.40 2.40 -14.49
C ALA A 10 3.23 2.51 -13.48
N VAL A 11 3.14 3.64 -12.76
CA VAL A 11 2.05 3.91 -11.81
C VAL A 11 0.71 4.02 -12.54
N GLN A 12 0.68 4.63 -13.73
CA GLN A 12 -0.54 4.75 -14.53
C GLN A 12 -1.04 3.38 -15.01
N ILE A 13 -0.13 2.53 -15.53
CA ILE A 13 -0.46 1.15 -15.92
C ILE A 13 -0.95 0.36 -14.70
N TRP A 14 -0.25 0.46 -13.58
CA TRP A 14 -0.64 -0.19 -12.32
C TRP A 14 -2.04 0.22 -11.88
N GLY A 15 -2.34 1.52 -11.90
CA GLY A 15 -3.65 2.07 -11.55
C GLY A 15 -4.75 1.61 -12.49
N TRP A 16 -4.52 1.56 -13.81
CA TRP A 16 -5.51 1.07 -14.77
C TRP A 16 -5.82 -0.41 -14.60
N ILE A 17 -4.81 -1.24 -14.35
CA ILE A 17 -5.01 -2.66 -14.02
C ILE A 17 -5.82 -2.78 -12.72
N GLY A 18 -5.42 -2.02 -11.69
CA GLY A 18 -6.15 -1.96 -10.43
C GLY A 18 -7.61 -1.52 -10.60
N ALA A 19 -7.90 -0.60 -11.52
CA ALA A 19 -9.24 -0.10 -11.79
C ALA A 19 -10.11 -1.19 -12.43
N ALA A 20 -9.55 -1.91 -13.42
CA ALA A 20 -10.22 -3.05 -14.02
C ALA A 20 -10.51 -4.15 -12.99
N VAL A 21 -9.54 -4.45 -12.13
CA VAL A 21 -9.72 -5.43 -11.04
C VAL A 21 -10.77 -4.94 -10.03
N ALA A 22 -10.75 -3.67 -9.63
CA ALA A 22 -11.72 -3.11 -8.70
C ALA A 22 -13.15 -3.20 -9.25
N LEU A 23 -13.33 -2.90 -10.54
CA LEU A 23 -14.63 -3.03 -11.19
C LEU A 23 -15.16 -4.47 -11.13
N VAL A 24 -14.33 -5.45 -11.50
CA VAL A 24 -14.70 -6.87 -11.48
C VAL A 24 -14.92 -7.38 -10.05
N PHE A 25 -14.04 -7.01 -9.13
CA PHE A 25 -14.06 -7.46 -7.74
C PHE A 25 -15.28 -6.91 -6.99
N LEU A 26 -15.59 -5.62 -7.12
CA LEU A 26 -16.70 -5.00 -6.39
C LEU A 26 -18.09 -5.38 -6.94
N THR A 27 -18.15 -5.84 -8.19
CA THR A 27 -19.40 -6.31 -8.82
C THR A 27 -19.64 -7.80 -8.61
N ILE A 28 -18.59 -8.64 -8.63
CA ILE A 28 -18.73 -10.10 -8.62
C ILE A 28 -18.02 -10.74 -7.42
N GLY A 29 -16.78 -10.33 -7.15
CA GLY A 29 -15.91 -11.01 -6.18
C GLY A 29 -16.28 -10.78 -4.72
N ILE A 30 -16.69 -9.55 -4.36
CA ILE A 30 -16.90 -9.15 -2.97
C ILE A 30 -18.03 -9.93 -2.30
N ASP A 31 -19.15 -10.14 -3.01
CA ASP A 31 -20.32 -10.88 -2.51
C ASP A 31 -20.03 -12.38 -2.31
N ARG A 32 -18.94 -12.91 -2.89
CA ARG A 32 -18.51 -14.30 -2.72
C ARG A 32 -17.59 -14.49 -1.53
N ILE A 33 -16.76 -13.49 -1.24
CA ILE A 33 -15.73 -13.55 -0.18
C ILE A 33 -16.31 -13.12 1.17
N ASP A 34 -17.21 -12.14 1.15
CA ASP A 34 -17.78 -11.56 2.35
C ASP A 34 -19.31 -11.60 2.28
N GLU A 35 -19.90 -12.48 3.08
CA GLU A 35 -21.34 -12.64 3.20
C GLU A 35 -22.01 -11.38 3.78
N ASP A 36 -21.30 -10.62 4.63
CA ASP A 36 -21.78 -9.38 5.24
C ASP A 36 -21.70 -8.19 4.26
N ALA A 37 -20.94 -8.33 3.17
CA ALA A 37 -20.91 -7.32 2.10
C ALA A 37 -22.20 -7.33 1.24
N ARG A 38 -23.08 -8.33 1.42
CA ARG A 38 -24.37 -8.42 0.75
C ARG A 38 -25.33 -7.37 1.32
N GLY A 39 -25.69 -6.39 0.50
CA GLY A 39 -26.55 -5.26 0.89
C GLY A 39 -25.82 -3.98 1.29
N ALA A 40 -24.50 -4.03 1.51
CA ALA A 40 -23.67 -2.88 1.88
C ALA A 40 -23.19 -2.05 0.68
N TYR A 41 -24.08 -1.70 -0.25
CA TYR A 41 -23.71 -1.07 -1.54
C TYR A 41 -23.02 0.30 -1.40
N ILE A 42 -23.36 1.07 -0.36
CA ILE A 42 -22.77 2.40 -0.10
C ILE A 42 -21.30 2.30 0.33
N PHE A 43 -20.89 1.19 0.94
CA PHE A 43 -19.52 1.01 1.43
C PHE A 43 -18.56 0.46 0.36
N ARG A 44 -19.08 -0.15 -0.71
CA ARG A 44 -18.26 -0.74 -1.78
C ARG A 44 -17.33 0.28 -2.47
N PRO A 45 -17.77 1.51 -2.79
CA PRO A 45 -16.89 2.51 -3.37
C PRO A 45 -15.69 2.89 -2.48
N LEU A 46 -15.82 2.80 -1.15
CA LEU A 46 -14.72 3.08 -0.22
C LEU A 46 -13.56 2.08 -0.36
N LEU A 47 -13.82 0.89 -0.92
CA LEU A 47 -12.80 -0.12 -1.17
C LEU A 47 -12.01 0.14 -2.45
N ILE A 48 -12.51 0.97 -3.38
CA ILE A 48 -11.84 1.29 -4.64
C ILE A 48 -10.38 1.72 -4.45
N PRO A 49 -10.05 2.72 -3.60
CA PRO A 49 -8.66 3.13 -3.41
C PRO A 49 -7.77 2.00 -2.86
N GLY A 50 -8.31 1.15 -1.98
CA GLY A 50 -7.59 -0.02 -1.49
C GLY A 50 -7.32 -1.01 -2.61
N VAL A 51 -8.36 -1.42 -3.33
CA VAL A 51 -8.23 -2.41 -4.41
C VAL A 51 -7.31 -1.90 -5.52
N LEU A 52 -7.35 -0.61 -5.88
CA LEU A 52 -6.45 -0.01 -6.87
C LEU A 52 -4.98 -0.22 -6.54
N VAL A 53 -4.60 -0.06 -5.27
CA VAL A 53 -3.20 -0.14 -4.85
C VAL A 53 -2.76 -1.58 -4.65
N ILE A 54 -3.59 -2.39 -3.99
CA ILE A 54 -3.23 -3.76 -3.58
C ILE A 54 -3.94 -4.86 -4.39
N TRP A 55 -4.34 -4.57 -5.64
CA TRP A 55 -5.06 -5.51 -6.51
C TRP A 55 -4.42 -6.91 -6.66
N PRO A 56 -3.08 -7.11 -6.69
CA PRO A 56 -2.53 -8.45 -6.83
C PRO A 56 -2.82 -9.31 -5.60
N LEU A 57 -2.82 -8.70 -4.42
CA LEU A 57 -3.17 -9.37 -3.17
C LEU A 57 -4.66 -9.71 -3.13
N VAL A 58 -5.50 -8.81 -3.65
CA VAL A 58 -6.96 -9.03 -3.78
C VAL A 58 -7.23 -10.22 -4.70
N LEU A 59 -6.62 -10.28 -5.89
CA LEU A 59 -6.76 -11.41 -6.80
C LEU A 59 -6.23 -12.72 -6.21
N TRP A 60 -5.06 -12.69 -5.57
CA TRP A 60 -4.50 -13.87 -4.93
C TRP A 60 -5.42 -14.42 -3.84
N ARG A 61 -5.95 -13.54 -2.98
CA ARG A 61 -6.90 -13.92 -1.94
C ARG A 61 -8.19 -14.47 -2.52
N TRP A 62 -8.72 -13.82 -3.55
CA TRP A 62 -9.93 -14.28 -4.24
C TRP A 62 -9.72 -15.66 -4.87
N TYR A 63 -8.60 -15.89 -5.56
CA TYR A 63 -8.24 -17.19 -6.13
C TYR A 63 -8.11 -18.29 -5.06
N ARG A 64 -7.47 -17.99 -3.92
CA ARG A 64 -7.36 -18.95 -2.81
C ARG A 64 -8.70 -19.31 -2.19
N TYR A 65 -9.63 -18.36 -2.14
CA TYR A 65 -10.98 -18.59 -1.68
C TYR A 65 -11.75 -19.50 -2.65
N GLU A 66 -11.70 -19.21 -3.96
CA GLU A 66 -12.39 -20.02 -4.98
C GLU A 66 -11.82 -21.44 -5.12
N THR A 67 -10.52 -21.62 -4.92
CA THR A 67 -9.89 -22.95 -4.95
C THR A 67 -10.09 -23.78 -3.69
N GLY A 68 -10.69 -23.21 -2.63
CA GLY A 68 -10.86 -23.91 -1.35
C GLY A 68 -9.53 -24.31 -0.68
N ALA A 69 -8.41 -23.74 -1.14
CA ALA A 69 -7.07 -24.00 -0.60
C ALA A 69 -6.90 -23.40 0.80
N ASP A 70 -7.90 -22.68 1.30
CA ASP A 70 -7.90 -22.10 2.64
C ASP A 70 -8.29 -23.16 3.67
N LYS A 71 -7.29 -23.62 4.43
CA LYS A 71 -7.47 -24.58 5.52
C LYS A 71 -7.92 -23.83 6.77
N TRP A 72 -9.19 -23.44 6.82
CA TRP A 72 -9.82 -22.79 7.98
C TRP A 72 -9.46 -23.44 9.34
N PRO A 73 -9.37 -24.78 9.48
CA PRO A 73 -9.01 -25.41 10.74
C PRO A 73 -7.56 -25.15 11.20
N ALA A 74 -6.63 -24.94 10.27
CA ALA A 74 -5.21 -24.73 10.57
C ALA A 74 -4.87 -23.27 10.91
N ARG A 75 -5.83 -22.34 10.79
CA ARG A 75 -5.64 -20.90 11.04
C ARG A 75 -5.49 -20.58 12.53
N TYR A 76 -6.06 -21.41 13.39
CA TYR A 76 -5.97 -21.26 14.85
C TYR A 76 -4.76 -21.98 15.46
N ASP A 77 -3.96 -22.67 14.64
CA ASP A 77 -2.69 -23.21 15.11
C ASP A 77 -1.69 -22.06 15.29
N PRO A 78 -1.20 -21.81 16.51
CA PRO A 78 -0.19 -20.78 16.72
C PRO A 78 1.06 -21.16 15.91
N PRO A 79 1.60 -20.26 15.06
CA PRO A 79 2.78 -20.53 14.25
C PRO A 79 4.06 -20.51 15.11
N ARG A 80 4.19 -21.48 16.02
CA ARG A 80 5.23 -21.54 17.06
C ARG A 80 6.66 -21.55 16.48
N LYS A 81 6.85 -22.00 15.24
CA LYS A 81 8.16 -22.15 14.61
C LYS A 81 8.73 -20.85 14.05
N SER A 82 7.89 -19.90 13.62
CA SER A 82 8.36 -18.66 12.98
C SER A 82 8.47 -17.47 13.95
N HIS A 83 7.90 -17.57 15.16
CA HIS A 83 7.93 -16.48 16.15
C HIS A 83 9.34 -15.99 16.46
N PHE A 84 10.30 -16.91 16.64
CA PHE A 84 11.68 -16.53 16.93
C PHE A 84 12.33 -15.81 15.74
N THR A 85 12.17 -16.36 14.54
CA THR A 85 12.72 -15.77 13.31
C THR A 85 12.12 -14.40 13.03
N VAL A 86 10.80 -14.24 13.13
CA VAL A 86 10.11 -12.95 12.94
C VAL A 86 10.52 -11.96 14.04
N GLY A 87 10.62 -12.42 15.29
CA GLY A 87 11.06 -11.62 16.42
C GLY A 87 12.49 -11.10 16.30
N LEU A 88 13.37 -11.81 15.56
CA LEU A 88 14.73 -11.37 15.28
C LEU A 88 14.85 -10.54 13.99
N ILE A 89 14.10 -10.90 12.94
CA ILE A 89 14.09 -10.15 11.68
C ILE A 89 13.56 -8.73 11.90
N LEU A 90 12.48 -8.57 12.68
CA LEU A 90 11.84 -7.27 12.88
C LEU A 90 12.80 -6.18 13.43
N PRO A 91 13.51 -6.38 14.56
CA PRO A 91 14.44 -5.36 15.06
C PRO A 91 15.61 -5.11 14.11
N VAL A 92 16.13 -6.15 13.45
CA VAL A 92 17.20 -6.00 12.46
C VAL A 92 16.72 -5.17 11.28
N ALA A 93 15.53 -5.44 10.78
CA ALA A 93 14.92 -4.68 9.70
C ALA A 93 14.67 -3.21 10.09
N ILE A 94 14.19 -2.95 11.32
CA ILE A 94 14.00 -1.59 11.83
C ILE A 94 15.33 -0.83 11.84
N VAL A 95 16.38 -1.41 12.41
CA VAL A 95 17.71 -0.77 12.46
C VAL A 95 18.25 -0.53 11.05
N ALA A 96 18.12 -1.51 10.16
CA ALA A 96 18.55 -1.38 8.77
C ALA A 96 17.80 -0.25 8.04
N ILE A 97 16.48 -0.16 8.19
CA ILE A 97 15.66 0.90 7.60
C ILE A 97 16.09 2.28 8.10
N ILE A 98 16.31 2.43 9.41
CA ILE A 98 16.77 3.69 10.00
C ILE A 98 18.16 4.06 9.45
N ALA A 99 19.10 3.12 9.45
CA ALA A 99 20.46 3.36 8.96
C ALA A 99 20.46 3.76 7.48
N VAL A 100 19.72 3.03 6.64
CA VAL A 100 19.58 3.36 5.21
C VAL A 100 18.93 4.73 5.05
N GLY A 101 17.85 5.01 5.78
CA GLY A 101 17.16 6.30 5.76
C GLY A 101 18.07 7.48 6.12
N LEU A 102 18.96 7.31 7.09
CA LEU A 102 19.95 8.32 7.47
C LEU A 102 21.04 8.51 6.40
N VAL A 103 21.46 7.43 5.74
CA VAL A 103 22.47 7.48 4.66
C VAL A 103 21.93 8.15 3.41
N ILE A 104 20.69 7.85 3.01
CA ILE A 104 20.07 8.41 1.80
C ILE A 104 19.37 9.75 2.06
N ARG A 105 19.35 10.22 3.31
CA ARG A 105 18.67 11.45 3.69
C ARG A 105 19.15 12.59 2.80
N GLN A 106 18.21 13.31 2.18
CA GLN A 106 18.52 14.55 1.47
C GLN A 106 19.13 15.56 2.44
N SER A 107 20.44 15.80 2.30
CA SER A 107 21.15 16.89 2.98
C SER A 107 20.92 18.18 2.21
N TRP A 108 20.37 19.18 2.87
CA TRP A 108 20.21 20.51 2.28
C TRP A 108 21.60 21.09 1.94
N PRO A 109 21.80 21.73 0.77
CA PRO A 109 23.09 22.33 0.43
C PRO A 109 23.41 23.43 1.44
N ALA A 110 24.60 23.38 2.05
CA ALA A 110 25.05 24.40 3.01
C ALA A 110 25.23 25.78 2.37
N GLU A 111 25.37 25.83 1.06
CA GLU A 111 25.64 27.03 0.27
C GLU A 111 24.37 27.68 -0.31
N PHE A 112 23.19 27.21 0.11
CA PHE A 112 21.93 27.80 -0.34
C PHE A 112 21.68 29.11 0.42
N GLU A 113 21.85 30.25 -0.24
CA GLU A 113 21.39 31.53 0.28
C GLU A 113 19.85 31.54 0.34
N PRO A 114 19.22 31.67 1.53
CA PRO A 114 17.77 31.72 1.63
C PRO A 114 17.23 32.96 0.92
N VAL A 115 16.56 32.77 -0.22
CA VAL A 115 15.87 33.86 -0.92
C VAL A 115 14.48 34.03 -0.30
N GLN A 116 14.17 35.23 0.16
CA GLN A 116 12.86 35.56 0.71
C GLN A 116 11.82 35.60 -0.42
N ILE A 117 10.86 34.67 -0.40
CA ILE A 117 9.82 34.55 -1.43
C ILE A 117 8.59 35.41 -1.12
N SER A 118 8.38 35.76 0.16
CA SER A 118 7.29 36.62 0.62
C SER A 118 7.72 38.08 0.77
N ALA A 119 6.83 39.02 0.43
CA ALA A 119 7.04 40.43 0.75
C ALA A 119 7.30 40.59 2.28
N PRO A 120 8.16 41.53 2.72
CA PRO A 120 8.32 41.82 4.13
C PRO A 120 6.95 42.12 4.74
N GLY A 121 6.58 41.38 5.80
CA GLY A 121 5.28 41.59 6.45
C GLY A 121 5.13 43.06 6.84
N GLU A 122 3.99 43.66 6.51
CA GLU A 122 3.68 45.03 6.93
C GLU A 122 3.86 45.11 8.44
N VAL A 123 4.78 45.98 8.86
CA VAL A 123 5.02 46.27 10.26
C VAL A 123 3.74 46.89 10.79
N SER A 124 2.94 46.11 11.51
CA SER A 124 1.75 46.62 12.19
C SER A 124 2.25 47.62 13.24
N GLN A 125 2.03 48.90 12.99
CA GLN A 125 2.32 50.00 13.91
C GLN A 125 1.39 49.99 15.10
#